data_AF-A0A5C3MSB6-F1
#
_entry.id   AF-A0A5C3MSB6-F1
#
_cell.length_a   1.000
_cell.length_b   1.000
_cell.length_c   1.000
_cell.angle_alpha   90.00
_cell.angle_beta   90.00
_cell.angle_gamma   90.00
#
_symmetry.space_group_name_H-M   'P 1'
#
loop_
_entity.id
_entity.type
_entity.pdbx_description
1 polymer ?
#
loop_
_entity_poly.entity_id
_entity_poly.type
_entity_poly.pdbx_seq_one_letter_code
_entity_poly.pdbx_strand_id
1 'polypeptide(L)'
;MVTSGLLHQAVFLVFLLMRVAKDVQCMPISGEPMAVSGTNVSIADEGGVHYPRATAASVVSCSTISSCTTCVANAACGFDKSAFSCSARAATGQVTAATGCGLIQQMQSTFPAAKSNAAGIIPAAIQNLLNGMRQHVFSGDIPTPQKPKPKPFGGRHTVSSWRKAPGQSQAQALAANSATHIVQFSDPSRAGQPKTVWDDGPGLYEEQDINNMCSVVFQKMTPQLSIKVSNSPPTVAGRFVVKDPFNNNVCVQAVLRKSGPSGVTCFPTDPKPSTKQLGTAC
;
A
#
# COMPACT_ATOMS: atom_id res chain seq x y z
N MET A 1 -35.54 -54.99 -7.46
CA MET A 1 -36.51 -54.03 -6.89
C MET A 1 -35.75 -53.06 -5.99
N VAL A 2 -36.19 -51.79 -5.97
CA VAL A 2 -35.60 -50.58 -5.34
C VAL A 2 -34.42 -49.97 -6.15
N THR A 3 -34.58 -49.08 -7.14
CA THR A 3 -35.15 -47.71 -7.28
C THR A 3 -34.30 -46.55 -6.72
N SER A 4 -33.71 -45.80 -7.65
CA SER A 4 -33.77 -44.34 -7.84
C SER A 4 -33.61 -43.42 -6.62
N GLY A 5 -32.46 -42.75 -6.53
CA GLY A 5 -32.23 -41.69 -5.54
C GLY A 5 -30.96 -40.87 -5.76
N LEU A 6 -30.64 -40.46 -6.99
CA LEU A 6 -29.47 -39.61 -7.27
C LEU A 6 -29.68 -38.79 -8.55
N LEU A 7 -30.72 -37.95 -8.59
CA LEU A 7 -30.89 -37.01 -9.71
C LEU A 7 -31.64 -35.71 -9.37
N HIS A 8 -31.61 -35.26 -8.10
CA HIS A 8 -32.36 -34.06 -7.67
C HIS A 8 -31.55 -32.96 -6.96
N GLN A 9 -30.21 -33.02 -6.96
CA GLN A 9 -29.41 -31.94 -6.36
C GLN A 9 -28.54 -31.13 -7.35
N ALA A 10 -28.53 -31.47 -8.64
CA ALA A 10 -27.70 -30.76 -9.62
C ALA A 10 -28.37 -29.58 -10.33
N VAL A 11 -29.69 -29.36 -10.16
CA VAL A 11 -30.44 -28.34 -10.92
C VAL A 11 -30.68 -27.04 -10.13
N PHE A 12 -30.51 -27.04 -8.80
CA PHE A 12 -30.79 -25.86 -7.97
C PHE A 12 -29.64 -24.84 -7.90
N LEU A 13 -28.42 -25.18 -8.32
CA LEU A 13 -27.27 -24.28 -8.20
C LEU A 13 -27.04 -23.38 -9.44
N VAL A 14 -27.72 -23.66 -10.56
CA VAL A 14 -27.58 -22.85 -11.79
C VAL A 14 -28.58 -21.68 -11.83
N PHE A 15 -29.70 -21.76 -11.10
CA PHE A 15 -30.72 -20.70 -11.09
C PHE A 15 -30.43 -19.53 -10.16
N LEU A 16 -29.48 -19.65 -9.23
CA LEU A 16 -29.14 -18.56 -8.29
C LEU A 16 -28.09 -17.58 -8.82
N LEU A 17 -27.46 -17.86 -9.96
CA LEU A 17 -26.40 -17.02 -10.54
C LEU A 17 -26.88 -16.07 -11.67
N MET A 18 -28.18 -16.07 -12.00
CA MET A 18 -28.72 -15.23 -13.10
C MET A 18 -29.68 -14.10 -12.66
N ARG A 19 -29.70 -13.68 -11.38
CA ARG A 19 -30.63 -12.65 -10.90
C ARG A 19 -30.03 -11.41 -10.24
N VAL A 20 -28.75 -11.09 -10.47
CA VAL A 20 -28.18 -9.80 -10.07
C VAL A 20 -27.52 -9.12 -11.27
N ALA A 21 -28.30 -8.89 -12.31
CA ALA A 21 -27.93 -8.05 -13.43
C ALA A 21 -29.20 -7.39 -13.96
N LYS A 22 -29.63 -6.30 -13.32
CA LYS A 22 -30.45 -5.24 -13.91
C LYS A 22 -30.54 -4.06 -12.95
N ASP A 23 -30.61 -2.89 -13.56
CA ASP A 23 -30.88 -1.57 -12.96
C ASP A 23 -29.69 -0.84 -12.32
N VAL A 24 -28.77 -0.39 -13.18
CA VAL A 24 -28.12 0.92 -13.00
C VAL A 24 -28.61 1.82 -14.14
N GLN A 25 -29.67 2.57 -13.87
CA GLN A 25 -30.13 3.65 -14.73
C GLN A 25 -29.14 4.81 -14.67
N CYS A 26 -28.66 5.24 -15.83
CA CYS A 26 -27.91 6.48 -15.99
C CYS A 26 -28.87 7.67 -15.85
N MET A 27 -28.67 8.52 -14.84
CA MET A 27 -29.29 9.85 -14.79
C MET A 27 -28.35 10.87 -15.44
N PRO A 28 -28.85 11.75 -16.34
CA PRO A 28 -28.07 12.89 -16.83
C PRO A 28 -28.09 14.01 -15.79
N ILE A 29 -26.91 14.49 -15.40
CA ILE A 29 -26.74 15.73 -14.64
C ILE A 29 -26.71 16.88 -15.65
N SER A 30 -27.82 17.59 -15.81
CA SER A 30 -27.85 18.92 -16.43
C SER A 30 -27.36 19.94 -15.39
N GLY A 31 -26.13 20.41 -15.55
CA GLY A 31 -25.63 21.57 -14.81
C GLY A 31 -25.71 22.81 -15.68
N GLU A 32 -26.71 23.64 -15.47
CA GLU A 32 -26.69 25.05 -15.88
C GLU A 32 -25.65 25.80 -15.02
N PRO A 33 -24.86 26.72 -15.59
CA PRO A 33 -23.95 27.54 -14.81
C PRO A 33 -24.72 28.66 -14.09
N MET A 34 -24.72 28.64 -12.75
CA MET A 34 -25.12 29.82 -11.97
C MET A 34 -24.09 30.93 -12.15
N ALA A 35 -24.53 32.02 -12.76
CA ALA A 35 -23.81 33.28 -12.83
C ALA A 35 -23.62 33.84 -11.40
N VAL A 36 -22.36 34.03 -11.00
CA VAL A 36 -22.02 34.79 -9.79
C VAL A 36 -22.10 36.27 -10.13
N SER A 37 -23.13 36.92 -9.59
CA SER A 37 -23.33 38.37 -9.62
C SER A 37 -22.15 39.08 -8.97
N GLY A 38 -21.45 39.89 -9.75
CA GLY A 38 -20.39 40.77 -9.27
C GLY A 38 -20.99 41.97 -8.56
N THR A 39 -20.69 42.13 -7.28
CA THR A 39 -20.89 43.38 -6.56
C THR A 39 -19.76 44.34 -6.92
N ASN A 40 -20.10 45.36 -7.71
CA ASN A 40 -19.32 46.57 -7.88
C ASN A 40 -19.18 47.28 -6.53
N VAL A 41 -17.94 47.44 -6.05
CA VAL A 41 -17.59 48.46 -5.08
C VAL A 41 -16.65 49.43 -5.80
N SER A 42 -17.23 50.55 -6.23
CA SER A 42 -16.47 51.72 -6.67
C SER A 42 -16.06 52.52 -5.44
N ILE A 43 -14.76 52.65 -5.20
CA ILE A 43 -14.19 53.71 -4.38
C ILE A 43 -13.18 54.42 -5.28
N ALA A 44 -13.43 55.70 -5.53
CA ALA A 44 -12.57 56.59 -6.28
C ALA A 44 -11.50 57.22 -5.37
N ASP A 45 -10.35 57.49 -5.99
CA ASP A 45 -9.31 58.49 -5.64
C ASP A 45 -8.49 58.28 -4.34
N GLU A 46 -7.17 58.46 -4.26
CA GLU A 46 -6.23 59.31 -5.02
C GLU A 46 -4.81 58.69 -5.12
N GLY A 47 -4.08 59.08 -6.17
CA GLY A 47 -2.61 59.22 -6.26
C GLY A 47 -1.70 58.29 -5.45
N GLY A 48 -1.33 57.15 -6.02
CA GLY A 48 -0.28 56.28 -5.48
C GLY A 48 0.46 55.53 -6.57
N VAL A 49 1.79 55.65 -6.56
CA VAL A 49 2.75 54.98 -7.46
C VAL A 49 2.37 53.50 -7.68
N HIS A 50 2.03 53.14 -8.92
CA HIS A 50 1.75 51.77 -9.34
C HIS A 50 3.03 50.92 -9.24
N TYR A 51 3.26 50.30 -8.09
CA TYR A 51 3.98 49.03 -8.05
C TYR A 51 3.04 47.95 -8.60
N PRO A 52 3.48 47.05 -9.49
CA PRO A 52 2.68 45.89 -9.85
C PRO A 52 2.45 45.09 -8.57
N ARG A 53 1.25 45.22 -8.01
CA ARG A 53 0.75 44.39 -6.92
C ARG A 53 0.85 42.97 -7.44
N ALA A 54 1.78 42.19 -6.90
CA ALA A 54 1.79 40.75 -7.08
C ALA A 54 0.36 40.30 -6.82
N THR A 55 -0.33 39.85 -7.87
CA THR A 55 -1.61 39.16 -7.74
C THR A 55 -1.36 38.11 -6.68
N ALA A 56 -2.03 38.23 -5.53
CA ALA A 56 -1.96 37.22 -4.49
C ALA A 56 -2.36 35.91 -5.17
N ALA A 57 -1.37 35.09 -5.53
CA ALA A 57 -1.61 33.78 -6.08
C ALA A 57 -2.54 33.12 -5.08
N SER A 58 -3.77 32.79 -5.51
CA SER A 58 -4.75 32.21 -4.62
C SER A 58 -4.06 31.06 -3.90
N VAL A 59 -3.94 31.15 -2.58
CA VAL A 59 -3.36 30.07 -1.78
C VAL A 59 -4.28 28.89 -2.03
N VAL A 60 -3.87 27.99 -2.93
CA VAL A 60 -4.66 26.82 -3.27
C VAL A 60 -4.80 26.04 -1.97
N SER A 61 -6.02 25.94 -1.47
CA SER A 61 -6.30 25.15 -0.29
C SER A 61 -6.04 23.69 -0.63
N CYS A 62 -4.94 23.13 -0.13
CA CYS A 62 -4.52 21.75 -0.41
C CYS A 62 -5.66 20.74 -0.18
N SER A 63 -6.53 20.99 0.80
CA SER A 63 -7.67 20.12 1.15
C SER A 63 -8.72 19.95 0.04
N THR A 64 -8.73 20.84 -0.96
CA THR A 64 -9.62 20.73 -2.13
C THR A 64 -9.09 19.76 -3.19
N ILE A 65 -7.84 19.34 -3.08
CA ILE A 65 -7.18 18.46 -4.03
C ILE A 65 -7.33 17.00 -3.58
N SER A 66 -8.02 16.18 -4.37
CA SER A 66 -8.28 14.77 -4.04
C SER A 66 -7.28 13.79 -4.65
N SER A 67 -6.51 14.21 -5.66
CA SER A 67 -5.55 13.34 -6.35
C SER A 67 -4.12 13.58 -5.87
N CYS A 68 -3.33 12.51 -5.73
CA CYS A 68 -1.91 12.63 -5.37
C CYS A 68 -1.14 13.46 -6.41
N THR A 69 -1.32 13.18 -7.69
CA THR A 69 -0.60 13.84 -8.78
C THR A 69 -0.86 15.34 -8.80
N THR A 70 -2.12 15.76 -8.61
CA THR A 70 -2.46 17.20 -8.53
C THR A 70 -1.96 17.81 -7.22
N CYS A 71 -1.96 17.05 -6.12
CA CYS A 71 -1.51 17.54 -4.82
C CYS A 71 -0.02 17.91 -4.86
N VAL A 72 0.82 16.98 -5.33
CA VAL A 72 2.28 17.15 -5.34
C VAL A 72 2.78 18.06 -6.47
N ALA A 73 1.89 18.48 -7.38
CA ALA A 73 2.20 19.54 -8.34
C ALA A 73 2.27 20.92 -7.66
N ASN A 74 1.67 21.08 -6.48
CA ASN A 74 1.81 22.28 -5.66
C ASN A 74 2.93 22.09 -4.62
N ALA A 75 3.96 22.91 -4.68
CA ALA A 75 5.13 22.83 -3.80
C ALA A 75 4.79 23.00 -2.30
N ALA A 76 3.67 23.65 -1.98
CA ALA A 76 3.18 23.86 -0.61
C ALA A 76 2.33 22.69 -0.07
N CYS A 77 1.98 21.72 -0.92
CA CYS A 77 1.14 20.60 -0.53
C CYS A 77 1.93 19.28 -0.52
N GLY A 78 1.43 18.33 0.27
CA GLY A 78 1.89 16.94 0.27
C GLY A 78 0.70 16.01 0.44
N PHE A 79 0.78 14.83 -0.19
CA PHE A 79 -0.30 13.86 -0.16
C PHE A 79 -0.04 12.83 0.95
N ASP A 80 -0.93 12.77 1.94
CA ASP A 80 -0.80 11.88 3.10
C ASP A 80 -0.89 10.40 2.66
N LYS A 81 0.13 9.62 3.00
CA LYS A 81 0.25 8.21 2.62
C LYS A 81 -0.73 7.30 3.38
N SER A 82 -1.32 7.78 4.46
CA SER A 82 -2.18 7.04 5.39
C SER A 82 -3.65 7.49 5.31
N ALA A 83 -3.88 8.81 5.31
CA ALA A 83 -5.21 9.42 5.22
C ALA A 83 -5.71 9.55 3.78
N PHE A 84 -4.83 9.31 2.79
CA PHE A 84 -5.11 9.43 1.36
C PHE A 84 -5.75 10.76 0.97
N SER A 85 -5.21 11.84 1.52
CA SER A 85 -5.71 13.20 1.35
C SER A 85 -4.58 14.19 1.11
N CYS A 86 -4.86 15.29 0.42
CA CYS A 86 -3.90 16.36 0.22
C CYS A 86 -3.98 17.36 1.39
N SER A 87 -2.84 17.68 1.98
CA SER A 87 -2.72 18.65 3.06
C SER A 87 -1.47 19.52 2.87
N ALA A 88 -1.27 20.49 3.77
CA ALA A 88 -0.04 21.27 3.78
C ALA A 88 1.17 20.35 3.93
N ARG A 89 2.26 20.68 3.24
CA ARG A 89 3.47 19.85 3.22
C ARG A 89 4.07 19.70 4.62
N ALA A 90 4.38 18.46 4.98
CA ALA A 90 5.01 18.05 6.23
C ALA A 90 6.33 17.30 5.96
N ALA A 91 7.09 17.06 7.03
CA ALA A 91 8.43 16.46 6.94
C ALA A 91 8.42 14.95 6.64
N THR A 92 7.40 14.21 7.08
CA THR A 92 7.33 12.73 6.97
C THR A 92 5.90 12.27 6.67
N GLY A 93 5.75 11.05 6.17
CA GLY A 93 4.44 10.41 5.97
C GLY A 93 3.63 10.97 4.79
N GLN A 94 4.23 11.83 3.97
CA GLN A 94 3.61 12.40 2.77
C GLN A 94 4.39 12.07 1.52
N VAL A 95 3.67 11.90 0.42
CA VAL A 95 4.25 11.97 -0.93
C VAL A 95 4.40 13.45 -1.28
N THR A 96 5.61 13.85 -1.66
CA THR A 96 5.93 15.24 -2.04
C THR A 96 6.46 15.37 -3.46
N ALA A 97 6.49 14.27 -4.21
CA ALA A 97 6.89 14.23 -5.61
C ALA A 97 6.00 13.26 -6.40
N ALA A 98 5.83 13.51 -7.70
CA ALA A 98 4.96 12.71 -8.56
C ALA A 98 5.35 11.22 -8.62
N THR A 99 6.62 10.89 -8.42
CA THR A 99 7.13 9.51 -8.42
C THR A 99 6.48 8.64 -7.34
N GLY A 100 6.17 9.18 -6.16
CA GLY A 100 5.50 8.44 -5.09
C GLY A 100 4.00 8.23 -5.28
N CYS A 101 3.38 8.89 -6.26
CA CYS A 101 1.94 8.78 -6.48
C CYS A 101 1.52 7.44 -7.07
N GLY A 102 2.43 6.68 -7.70
CA GLY A 102 2.10 5.37 -8.26
C GLY A 102 1.59 4.38 -7.21
N LEU A 103 2.28 4.30 -6.05
CA LEU A 103 1.84 3.46 -4.93
C LEU A 103 0.49 3.92 -4.38
N ILE A 104 0.30 5.24 -4.24
CA ILE A 104 -0.98 5.80 -3.79
C ILE A 104 -2.13 5.43 -4.73
N GLN A 105 -1.95 5.58 -6.04
CA GLN A 105 -2.96 5.20 -7.01
C GLN A 105 -3.31 3.70 -6.92
N GLN A 106 -2.30 2.84 -6.75
CA GLN A 106 -2.54 1.41 -6.53
C GLN A 106 -3.34 1.16 -5.24
N MET A 107 -3.02 1.86 -4.15
CA MET A 107 -3.74 1.77 -2.88
C MET A 107 -5.20 2.20 -3.05
N GLN A 108 -5.47 3.34 -3.69
CA GLN A 108 -6.82 3.84 -3.93
C GLN A 108 -7.64 2.91 -4.83
N SER A 109 -7.00 2.24 -5.80
CA SER A 109 -7.64 1.22 -6.63
C SER A 109 -7.91 -0.09 -5.86
N THR A 110 -7.06 -0.44 -4.90
CA THR A 110 -7.18 -1.68 -4.12
C THR A 110 -8.19 -1.52 -2.98
N PHE A 111 -8.24 -0.33 -2.38
CA PHE A 111 -9.09 0.05 -1.27
C PHE A 111 -9.87 1.31 -1.66
N PRO A 112 -10.92 1.18 -2.49
CA PRO A 112 -11.70 2.34 -2.92
C PRO A 112 -12.41 3.02 -1.74
N ALA A 113 -12.61 4.34 -1.84
CA ALA A 113 -13.36 5.13 -0.87
C ALA A 113 -14.78 4.55 -0.66
N ALA A 114 -15.20 4.35 0.59
CA ALA A 114 -16.61 4.18 0.89
C ALA A 114 -17.28 5.56 0.94
N LYS A 115 -17.99 5.95 -0.12
CA LYS A 115 -18.86 7.15 -0.24
C LYS A 115 -18.58 8.29 0.76
N SER A 116 -17.49 9.03 0.54
CA SER A 116 -17.25 10.44 0.95
C SER A 116 -15.74 10.68 0.96
N ASN A 117 -15.22 11.34 -0.09
CA ASN A 117 -13.96 12.10 -0.22
C ASN A 117 -12.61 11.62 0.38
N ALA A 118 -12.55 10.49 1.09
CA ALA A 118 -11.35 9.84 1.58
C ALA A 118 -11.26 8.48 0.89
N ALA A 119 -10.24 8.31 0.05
CA ALA A 119 -9.90 6.98 -0.43
C ALA A 119 -9.40 6.11 0.73
N GLY A 120 -9.38 4.79 0.54
CA GLY A 120 -8.33 3.99 1.15
C GLY A 120 -8.51 3.53 2.60
N ILE A 121 -9.72 3.22 3.07
CA ILE A 121 -9.82 2.52 4.37
C ILE A 121 -9.28 1.10 4.20
N ILE A 122 -8.07 0.86 4.69
CA ILE A 122 -7.52 -0.48 4.84
C ILE A 122 -8.45 -1.25 5.80
N PRO A 123 -9.07 -2.36 5.38
CA PRO A 123 -9.98 -3.12 6.24
C PRO A 123 -9.29 -3.56 7.54
N ALA A 124 -10.03 -3.57 8.66
CA ALA A 124 -9.50 -3.93 9.96
C ALA A 124 -8.79 -5.29 9.98
N ALA A 125 -9.28 -6.27 9.21
CA ALA A 125 -8.63 -7.57 9.06
C ALA A 125 -7.21 -7.46 8.49
N ILE A 126 -7.01 -6.61 7.48
CA ILE A 126 -5.69 -6.35 6.90
C ILE A 126 -4.85 -5.51 7.84
N GLN A 127 -5.43 -4.52 8.52
CA GLN A 127 -4.73 -3.74 9.53
C GLN A 127 -4.17 -4.63 10.65
N ASN A 128 -4.91 -5.66 11.07
CA ASN A 128 -4.43 -6.64 12.04
C ASN A 128 -3.23 -7.45 11.52
N LEU A 129 -3.22 -7.81 10.23
CA LEU A 129 -2.07 -8.47 9.60
C LEU A 129 -0.86 -7.54 9.54
N LEU A 130 -1.06 -6.27 9.15
CA LEU A 130 -0.01 -5.25 9.17
C LEU A 130 0.59 -5.13 10.57
N ASN A 131 -0.25 -4.95 11.60
CA ASN A 131 0.19 -4.87 12.98
C ASN A 131 0.99 -6.13 13.41
N GLY A 132 0.54 -7.32 13.00
CA GLY A 132 1.23 -8.58 13.28
C GLY A 132 2.62 -8.68 12.64
N MET A 133 2.83 -8.15 11.44
CA MET A 133 4.14 -8.21 10.79
C MET A 133 5.13 -7.16 11.27
N ARG A 134 4.69 -6.03 11.84
CA ARG A 134 5.56 -4.85 12.12
C ARG A 134 6.83 -5.24 12.87
N GLN A 135 6.67 -5.91 14.01
CA GLN A 135 7.82 -6.33 14.80
C GLN A 135 8.77 -7.23 14.00
N HIS A 136 8.23 -8.21 13.30
CA HIS A 136 9.01 -9.16 12.51
C HIS A 136 9.77 -8.46 11.37
N VAL A 137 9.13 -7.53 10.67
CA VAL A 137 9.70 -6.77 9.54
C VAL A 137 10.75 -5.78 10.02
N PHE A 138 10.43 -4.94 11.01
CA PHE A 138 11.23 -3.77 11.37
C PHE A 138 12.22 -4.02 12.52
N SER A 139 12.07 -5.10 13.28
CA SER A 139 12.91 -5.39 14.44
C SER A 139 13.45 -6.82 14.48
N GLY A 140 12.80 -7.76 13.79
CA GLY A 140 13.12 -9.18 13.80
C GLY A 140 12.26 -9.97 14.78
N ASP A 141 12.46 -11.29 14.77
CA ASP A 141 11.72 -12.23 15.64
C ASP A 141 12.04 -11.97 17.13
N ILE A 142 10.98 -11.81 17.94
CA ILE A 142 11.09 -11.77 19.40
C ILE A 142 11.18 -13.21 19.93
N PRO A 143 11.97 -13.48 20.98
CA PRO A 143 11.85 -14.73 21.73
C PRO A 143 10.41 -14.95 22.21
N THR A 144 9.88 -16.16 22.06
CA THR A 144 8.60 -16.54 22.67
C THR A 144 8.84 -17.51 23.83
N PRO A 145 7.90 -17.69 24.77
CA PRO A 145 8.04 -18.71 25.81
C PRO A 145 8.30 -20.12 25.25
N GLN A 146 7.74 -20.41 24.07
CA GLN A 146 7.93 -21.67 23.34
C GLN A 146 9.24 -21.71 22.53
N LYS A 147 9.87 -20.56 22.26
CA LYS A 147 11.15 -20.40 21.55
C LYS A 147 11.96 -19.28 22.23
N PRO A 148 12.58 -19.57 23.39
CA PRO A 148 13.17 -18.56 24.26
C PRO A 148 14.47 -17.95 23.69
N LYS A 149 15.02 -18.53 22.62
CA LYS A 149 16.13 -17.94 21.87
C LYS A 149 15.57 -17.25 20.62
N PRO A 150 15.85 -15.95 20.42
CA PRO A 150 15.45 -15.28 19.19
C PRO A 150 16.18 -15.95 18.03
N LYS A 151 15.47 -16.16 16.92
CA LYS A 151 16.14 -16.58 15.69
C LYS A 151 17.01 -15.42 15.23
N PRO A 152 18.34 -15.54 15.20
CA PRO A 152 19.24 -14.40 14.99
C PRO A 152 18.97 -13.67 13.67
N PHE A 153 18.51 -14.41 12.65
CA PHE A 153 18.20 -13.93 11.30
C PHE A 153 16.70 -13.95 10.96
N GLY A 154 15.85 -14.27 11.95
CA GLY A 154 14.41 -14.32 11.78
C GLY A 154 13.81 -12.92 11.62
N GLY A 155 12.98 -12.72 10.59
CA GLY A 155 12.43 -11.40 10.26
C GLY A 155 13.50 -10.46 9.71
N ARG A 156 13.44 -9.17 10.07
CA ARG A 156 14.39 -8.12 9.69
C ARG A 156 14.41 -7.86 8.19
N HIS A 157 13.33 -7.30 7.65
CA HIS A 157 13.14 -7.08 6.22
C HIS A 157 13.43 -5.65 5.78
N THR A 158 14.18 -4.90 6.60
CA THR A 158 14.76 -3.61 6.25
C THR A 158 16.28 -3.64 6.43
N VAL A 159 17.03 -2.76 5.75
CA VAL A 159 18.49 -2.65 5.90
C VAL A 159 18.86 -2.38 7.35
N SER A 160 18.20 -1.41 8.00
CA SER A 160 18.49 -1.04 9.39
C SER A 160 18.25 -2.19 10.37
N SER A 161 17.20 -3.00 10.14
CA SER A 161 16.86 -4.12 11.00
C SER A 161 17.75 -5.34 10.74
N TRP A 162 18.16 -5.56 9.49
CA TRP A 162 19.06 -6.65 9.10
C TRP A 162 20.46 -6.45 9.66
N ARG A 163 21.01 -5.24 9.57
CA ARG A 163 22.35 -4.92 10.10
C ARG A 163 22.45 -5.04 11.63
N LYS A 164 21.32 -5.12 12.33
CA LYS A 164 21.25 -5.43 13.78
C LYS A 164 21.33 -6.94 14.09
N ALA A 165 21.25 -7.82 13.09
CA ALA A 165 21.45 -9.24 13.30
C ALA A 165 22.91 -9.55 13.67
N PRO A 166 23.18 -10.61 14.46
CA PRO A 166 24.54 -11.00 14.84
C PRO A 166 25.44 -11.20 13.61
N GLY A 167 26.59 -10.51 13.60
CA GLY A 167 27.56 -10.58 12.50
C GLY A 167 27.15 -9.86 11.21
N GLN A 168 26.07 -9.07 11.21
CA GLN A 168 25.57 -8.37 10.01
C GLN A 168 25.81 -6.85 10.01
N SER A 169 26.44 -6.28 11.04
CA SER A 169 26.65 -4.83 11.15
C SER A 169 27.45 -4.24 9.97
N GLN A 170 28.35 -5.03 9.39
CA GLN A 170 29.18 -4.68 8.24
C GLN A 170 28.88 -5.55 7.01
N ALA A 171 27.72 -6.21 6.98
CA ALA A 171 27.35 -7.06 5.85
C ALA A 171 27.38 -6.25 4.54
N GLN A 172 28.16 -6.72 3.58
CA GLN A 172 28.18 -6.14 2.25
C GLN A 172 26.97 -6.63 1.46
N ALA A 173 26.39 -5.72 0.68
CA ALA A 173 25.31 -6.08 -0.23
C ALA A 173 25.87 -6.97 -1.35
N LEU A 174 25.20 -8.09 -1.61
CA LEU A 174 25.44 -8.93 -2.78
C LEU A 174 24.89 -8.26 -4.05
N ALA A 175 23.78 -7.54 -3.91
CA ALA A 175 23.19 -6.72 -4.94
C ALA A 175 22.42 -5.57 -4.30
N ALA A 176 22.36 -4.43 -4.98
CA ALA A 176 21.51 -3.30 -4.64
C ALA A 176 21.01 -2.70 -5.94
N ASN A 177 19.75 -2.27 -5.96
CA ASN A 177 19.19 -1.58 -7.11
C ASN A 177 18.79 -0.17 -6.72
N SER A 178 19.38 0.83 -7.38
CA SER A 178 19.13 2.24 -7.08
C SER A 178 17.78 2.76 -7.55
N ALA A 179 17.08 2.03 -8.43
CA ALA A 179 15.74 2.42 -8.85
C ALA A 179 14.68 1.94 -7.84
N THR A 180 14.78 0.69 -7.39
CA THR A 180 13.81 0.09 -6.45
C THR A 180 14.20 0.27 -4.99
N HIS A 181 15.45 0.61 -4.68
CA HIS A 181 15.98 0.67 -3.31
C HIS A 181 15.78 -0.63 -2.51
N ILE A 182 15.81 -1.77 -3.20
CA ILE A 182 15.84 -3.10 -2.58
C ILE A 182 17.28 -3.58 -2.57
N VAL A 183 17.72 -4.07 -1.41
CA VAL A 183 19.08 -4.56 -1.19
C VAL A 183 19.05 -6.05 -0.89
N GLN A 184 20.06 -6.76 -1.37
CA GLN A 184 20.23 -8.18 -1.18
C GLN A 184 21.51 -8.45 -0.38
N PHE A 185 21.40 -9.25 0.70
CA PHE A 185 22.49 -9.67 1.56
C PHE A 185 22.64 -11.19 1.55
N SER A 186 23.83 -11.67 1.92
CA SER A 186 24.01 -13.07 2.28
C SER A 186 23.19 -13.41 3.52
N ASP A 187 22.54 -14.57 3.56
CA ASP A 187 21.78 -15.04 4.72
C ASP A 187 22.43 -16.30 5.30
N PRO A 188 23.20 -16.19 6.39
CA PRO A 188 23.87 -17.35 6.98
C PRO A 188 22.89 -18.38 7.55
N SER A 189 21.60 -18.04 7.71
CA SER A 189 20.58 -19.00 8.14
C SER A 189 19.99 -19.83 6.99
N ARG A 190 20.29 -19.48 5.73
CA ARG A 190 19.75 -20.14 4.54
C ARG A 190 20.85 -20.37 3.52
N ALA A 191 21.41 -21.58 3.52
CA ALA A 191 22.47 -21.97 2.58
C ALA A 191 22.07 -21.69 1.13
N GLY A 192 22.86 -20.86 0.45
CA GLY A 192 22.67 -20.51 -0.96
C GLY A 192 21.46 -19.63 -1.27
N GLN A 193 20.67 -19.19 -0.28
CA GLN A 193 19.53 -18.31 -0.51
C GLN A 193 19.78 -16.92 0.09
N PRO A 194 20.00 -15.90 -0.74
CA PRO A 194 20.19 -14.55 -0.25
C PRO A 194 18.90 -13.98 0.35
N LYS A 195 19.06 -12.94 1.17
CA LYS A 195 17.95 -12.18 1.75
C LYS A 195 17.81 -10.82 1.08
N THR A 196 16.61 -10.52 0.64
CA THR A 196 16.21 -9.21 0.12
C THR A 196 15.52 -8.41 1.22
N VAL A 197 15.86 -7.13 1.32
CA VAL A 197 15.34 -6.19 2.32
C VAL A 197 15.07 -4.83 1.68
N TRP A 198 14.16 -4.06 2.27
CA TRP A 198 13.92 -2.67 1.91
C TRP A 198 15.04 -1.77 2.42
N ASP A 199 15.56 -0.86 1.60
CA ASP A 199 16.45 0.19 2.08
C ASP A 199 15.63 1.29 2.78
N ASP A 200 15.67 1.28 4.10
CA ASP A 200 15.00 2.23 4.98
C ASP A 200 15.93 3.39 5.39
N GLY A 201 16.92 3.70 4.56
CA GLY A 201 17.75 4.88 4.69
C GLY A 201 16.97 6.21 4.53
N PRO A 202 17.57 7.35 4.89
CA PRO A 202 16.92 8.65 4.78
C PRO A 202 16.41 8.94 3.36
N GLY A 203 15.12 9.30 3.26
CA GLY A 203 14.46 9.60 1.98
C GLY A 203 14.09 8.37 1.13
N LEU A 204 14.27 7.15 1.65
CA LEU A 204 13.93 5.91 0.96
C LEU A 204 12.63 5.31 1.53
N TYR A 205 12.59 4.00 1.80
CA TYR A 205 11.38 3.36 2.30
C TYR A 205 11.06 3.82 3.73
N GLU A 206 9.91 4.46 3.91
CA GLU A 206 9.32 4.64 5.23
C GLU A 206 8.52 3.39 5.63
N GLU A 207 8.28 3.23 6.94
CA GLU A 207 7.42 2.16 7.44
C GLU A 207 6.02 2.21 6.81
N GLN A 208 5.47 3.41 6.55
CA GLN A 208 4.17 3.54 5.91
C GLN A 208 4.18 3.07 4.46
N ASP A 209 5.28 3.26 3.72
CA ASP A 209 5.42 2.75 2.36
C ASP A 209 5.36 1.23 2.33
N ILE A 210 6.11 0.60 3.23
CA ILE A 210 6.15 -0.86 3.39
C ILE A 210 4.78 -1.38 3.81
N ASN A 211 4.10 -0.72 4.76
CA ASN A 211 2.74 -1.09 5.18
C ASN A 211 1.75 -1.00 4.01
N ASN A 212 1.79 0.07 3.22
CA ASN A 212 0.94 0.24 2.04
C ASN A 212 1.17 -0.89 1.02
N MET A 213 2.42 -1.17 0.66
CA MET A 213 2.75 -2.25 -0.27
C MET A 213 2.29 -3.63 0.25
N CYS A 214 2.55 -3.92 1.52
CA CYS A 214 2.13 -5.17 2.15
C CYS A 214 0.62 -5.31 2.26
N SER A 215 -0.11 -4.21 2.45
CA SER A 215 -1.58 -4.23 2.51
C SER A 215 -2.18 -4.70 1.18
N VAL A 216 -1.61 -4.29 0.04
CA VAL A 216 -2.00 -4.76 -1.29
C VAL A 216 -1.80 -6.27 -1.42
N VAL A 217 -0.64 -6.77 -0.99
CA VAL A 217 -0.32 -8.21 -1.01
C VAL A 217 -1.31 -8.98 -0.13
N PHE A 218 -1.59 -8.53 1.10
CA PHE A 218 -2.57 -9.16 1.98
C PHE A 218 -3.98 -9.16 1.38
N GLN A 219 -4.43 -8.05 0.79
CA GLN A 219 -5.72 -7.98 0.11
C GLN A 219 -5.84 -9.00 -1.04
N LYS A 220 -4.76 -9.22 -1.78
CA LYS A 220 -4.70 -10.24 -2.84
C LYS A 220 -4.68 -11.67 -2.30
N MET A 221 -4.20 -11.88 -1.09
CA MET A 221 -4.22 -13.17 -0.40
C MET A 221 -5.58 -13.51 0.24
N THR A 222 -6.46 -12.53 0.47
CA THR A 222 -7.76 -12.72 1.13
C THR A 222 -8.61 -13.86 0.55
N PRO A 223 -8.72 -14.06 -0.79
CA PRO A 223 -9.45 -15.21 -1.34
C PRO A 223 -8.86 -16.57 -0.91
N GLN A 224 -7.56 -16.64 -0.65
CA GLN A 224 -6.90 -17.86 -0.17
C GLN A 224 -7.09 -18.07 1.32
N LEU A 225 -7.38 -17.00 2.08
CA LEU A 225 -7.71 -17.05 3.50
C LEU A 225 -9.13 -17.59 3.74
N SER A 226 -10.09 -17.30 2.86
CA SER A 226 -11.48 -17.75 3.00
C SER A 226 -11.71 -19.21 2.62
N ILE A 227 -10.85 -19.81 1.79
CA ILE A 227 -11.02 -21.18 1.27
C ILE A 227 -10.60 -22.27 2.27
N LYS A 228 -9.93 -21.94 3.38
CA LYS A 228 -9.25 -22.95 4.22
C LYS A 228 -9.87 -23.10 5.62
N VAL A 229 -11.09 -23.63 5.64
CA VAL A 229 -11.73 -24.21 6.84
C VAL A 229 -11.60 -25.73 6.77
N SER A 230 -10.41 -26.26 7.04
CA SER A 230 -10.25 -27.68 7.36
C SER A 230 -9.24 -27.84 8.51
N ASN A 231 -9.35 -28.95 9.25
CA ASN A 231 -8.84 -29.19 10.61
C ASN A 231 -7.31 -29.13 10.82
N SER A 232 -6.57 -28.44 9.96
CA SER A 232 -5.16 -28.05 10.16
C SER A 232 -4.86 -26.79 9.33
N PRO A 233 -4.71 -25.60 9.94
CA PRO A 233 -4.60 -24.37 9.16
C PRO A 233 -3.20 -24.29 8.53
N PRO A 234 -3.09 -24.21 7.19
CA PRO A 234 -1.82 -24.23 6.50
C PRO A 234 -1.11 -22.88 6.54
N THR A 235 0.19 -22.90 6.25
CA THR A 235 0.91 -21.69 5.89
C THR A 235 0.32 -21.13 4.59
N VAL A 236 -0.16 -19.89 4.60
CA VAL A 236 -0.63 -19.19 3.40
C VAL A 236 0.48 -18.26 2.95
N ALA A 237 0.91 -18.39 1.70
CA ALA A 237 1.95 -17.55 1.12
C ALA A 237 1.48 -17.04 -0.23
N GLY A 238 1.69 -15.74 -0.47
CA GLY A 238 1.37 -15.08 -1.72
C GLY A 238 2.52 -14.18 -2.12
N ARG A 239 2.77 -14.07 -3.43
CA ARG A 239 3.80 -13.21 -3.99
C ARG A 239 3.21 -12.46 -5.18
N PHE A 240 3.10 -11.14 -5.04
CA PHE A 240 2.41 -10.31 -6.02
C PHE A 240 3.25 -9.10 -6.41
N VAL A 241 3.01 -8.63 -7.63
CA VAL A 241 3.62 -7.41 -8.14
C VAL A 241 2.89 -6.21 -7.54
N VAL A 242 3.63 -5.33 -6.88
CA VAL A 242 3.13 -4.08 -6.30
C VAL A 242 3.94 -2.90 -6.80
N LYS A 243 3.36 -1.72 -6.73
CA LYS A 243 4.02 -0.46 -7.07
C LYS A 243 4.80 0.00 -5.84
N ASP A 244 6.05 0.40 -6.01
CA ASP A 244 6.85 0.99 -4.93
C ASP A 244 6.70 2.54 -4.88
N PRO A 245 7.27 3.21 -3.86
CA PRO A 245 7.27 4.67 -3.74
C PRO A 245 8.13 5.40 -4.78
N PHE A 246 8.91 4.65 -5.57
CA PHE A 246 9.85 5.18 -6.57
C PHE A 246 9.33 4.95 -7.99
N ASN A 247 8.05 4.60 -8.13
CA ASN A 247 7.35 4.36 -9.37
C ASN A 247 7.78 3.09 -10.14
N ASN A 248 8.38 2.09 -9.49
CA ASN A 248 8.67 0.78 -10.06
C ASN A 248 7.64 -0.26 -9.66
N ASN A 249 7.47 -1.26 -10.52
CA ASN A 249 6.79 -2.49 -10.14
C ASN A 249 7.81 -3.41 -9.46
N VAL A 250 7.50 -3.96 -8.30
CA VAL A 250 8.39 -4.85 -7.53
C VAL A 250 7.63 -6.06 -7.03
N CYS A 251 8.36 -7.15 -6.78
CA CYS A 251 7.76 -8.39 -6.28
C CYS A 251 7.84 -8.48 -4.77
N VAL A 252 6.68 -8.47 -4.12
CA VAL A 252 6.55 -8.57 -2.67
C VAL A 252 5.88 -9.86 -2.28
N GLN A 253 6.47 -10.57 -1.33
CA GLN A 253 5.94 -11.79 -0.76
C GLN A 253 5.42 -11.51 0.63
N ALA A 254 4.25 -12.09 0.93
CA ALA A 254 3.77 -12.19 2.30
C ALA A 254 3.50 -13.66 2.66
N VAL A 255 3.73 -13.98 3.94
CA VAL A 255 3.52 -15.32 4.50
C VAL A 255 2.79 -15.19 5.81
N LEU A 256 1.78 -16.04 5.99
CA LEU A 256 0.92 -16.14 7.17
C LEU A 256 1.08 -17.56 7.74
N ARG A 257 1.64 -17.65 8.94
CA ARG A 257 1.91 -18.89 9.69
C ARG A 257 1.03 -18.95 10.93
N LYS A 258 0.59 -20.16 11.29
CA LYS A 258 -0.27 -20.45 12.44
C LYS A 258 0.32 -20.02 13.80
N SER A 259 1.63 -20.01 13.97
CA SER A 259 2.26 -19.91 15.30
C SER A 259 2.74 -18.50 15.66
N GLY A 260 2.02 -17.86 16.59
CA GLY A 260 2.46 -16.70 17.37
C GLY A 260 2.42 -15.34 16.65
N PRO A 261 2.68 -14.23 17.37
CA PRO A 261 2.69 -12.88 16.82
C PRO A 261 3.69 -12.68 15.66
N SER A 262 4.71 -13.56 15.55
CA SER A 262 5.68 -13.59 14.44
C SER A 262 5.21 -14.40 13.22
N GLY A 263 3.94 -14.79 13.17
CA GLY A 263 3.38 -15.61 12.10
C GLY A 263 3.17 -14.85 10.78
N VAL A 264 3.12 -13.53 10.82
CA VAL A 264 2.86 -12.67 9.65
C VAL A 264 4.15 -12.00 9.21
N THR A 265 4.46 -12.04 7.93
CA THR A 265 5.64 -11.41 7.36
C THR A 265 5.37 -10.90 5.95
N CYS A 266 6.09 -9.86 5.56
CA CYS A 266 6.03 -9.26 4.24
C CYS A 266 7.40 -8.69 3.87
N PHE A 267 7.90 -8.99 2.67
CA PHE A 267 9.27 -8.62 2.26
C PHE A 267 9.43 -8.57 0.74
N PRO A 268 10.38 -7.79 0.20
CA PRO A 268 10.69 -7.80 -1.22
C PRO A 268 11.34 -9.14 -1.58
N THR A 269 11.19 -9.61 -2.81
CA THR A 269 11.76 -10.91 -3.22
C THR A 269 12.86 -10.82 -4.26
N ASP A 270 12.97 -9.70 -4.96
CA ASP A 270 13.99 -9.46 -5.97
C ASP A 270 14.42 -7.99 -5.91
N PRO A 271 15.72 -7.67 -5.96
CA PRO A 271 16.16 -6.28 -6.08
C PRO A 271 15.75 -5.60 -7.39
N LYS A 272 15.49 -6.34 -8.46
CA LYS A 272 15.18 -5.76 -9.78
C LYS A 272 13.71 -5.35 -9.90
N PRO A 273 13.41 -4.31 -10.69
CA PRO A 273 12.05 -4.03 -11.13
C PRO A 273 11.44 -5.25 -11.83
N SER A 274 10.18 -5.52 -11.55
CA SER A 274 9.36 -6.49 -12.28
C SER A 274 8.79 -5.85 -13.54
N THR A 275 8.84 -6.57 -14.66
CA THR A 275 8.16 -6.18 -15.91
C THR A 275 6.70 -6.62 -15.95
N LYS A 276 6.26 -7.40 -14.96
CA LYS A 276 4.90 -7.91 -14.87
C LYS A 276 3.90 -6.81 -14.47
N GLN A 277 2.63 -7.04 -14.77
CA GLN A 277 1.53 -6.14 -14.42
C GLN A 277 1.23 -6.13 -12.91
N LEU A 278 0.78 -4.99 -12.39
CA LEU A 278 0.39 -4.84 -10.98
C LEU A 278 -0.69 -5.86 -10.58
N GLY A 279 -0.56 -6.42 -9.38
CA GLY A 279 -1.50 -7.39 -8.82
C GLY A 279 -1.41 -8.80 -9.40
N THR A 280 -0.56 -9.05 -10.40
CA THR A 280 -0.28 -10.40 -10.90
C THR A 280 0.70 -11.13 -10.00
N ALA A 281 0.72 -12.46 -10.10
CA ALA A 281 1.68 -13.27 -9.39
C ALA A 281 3.10 -13.04 -9.94
N CYS A 282 4.04 -12.87 -9.02
CA CYS A 282 5.46 -13.02 -9.31
C CYS A 282 5.78 -14.51 -9.44
#